data_AF-A0A8T1AQI4-F1
#
_entry.id   AF-A0A8T1AQI4-F1
#
_cell.length_a   1.000
_cell.length_b   1.000
_cell.length_c   1.000
_cell.angle_alpha   90.00
_cell.angle_beta   90.00
_cell.angle_gamma   90.00
#
_symmetry.space_group_name_H-M   'P 1'
#
loop_
_entity.id
_entity.type
_entity.pdbx_description
1 polymer ?
#
loop_
_entity_poly.entity_id
_entity_poly.type
_entity_poly.pdbx_seq_one_letter_code
_entity_poly.pdbx_strand_id
1 'polypeptide(L)'
;MPGEVATLPPRDFNSTILNPLRAQLSMFWSEEDTEAIERDHRELCHAYSTDVAVKTALLGQNKDTTFNSGWDELQRTSKRDAKWMTGALH
;
A
#
# COMPACT_ATOMS: atom_id res chain seq x y z
N MET A 1 1.14 9.43 -5.22
CA MET A 1 -0.24 8.88 -5.37
C MET A 1 -0.24 7.37 -5.14
N PRO A 2 -1.33 6.74 -4.64
CA PRO A 2 -1.33 5.30 -4.34
C PRO A 2 -0.98 4.41 -5.54
N GLY A 3 -1.38 4.81 -6.76
CA GLY A 3 -0.99 4.12 -8.00
C GLY A 3 0.53 4.12 -8.24
N GLU A 4 1.25 5.19 -7.90
CA GLU A 4 2.72 5.26 -8.05
C GLU A 4 3.41 4.30 -7.07
N VAL A 5 2.86 4.17 -5.86
CA VAL A 5 3.35 3.26 -4.82
C VAL A 5 3.15 1.80 -5.24
N ALA A 6 2.02 1.47 -5.85
CA ALA A 6 1.72 0.13 -6.36
C ALA A 6 2.59 -0.30 -7.56
N THR A 7 3.14 0.67 -8.31
CA THR A 7 4.07 0.41 -9.42
C THR A 7 5.53 0.38 -8.99
N LEU A 8 5.85 0.84 -7.77
CA LEU A 8 7.21 0.83 -7.26
C LEU A 8 7.57 -0.59 -6.83
N PRO A 9 8.66 -1.20 -7.35
CA PRO A 9 9.06 -2.54 -6.91
C PRO A 9 9.32 -2.59 -5.40
N PRO A 10 8.99 -3.69 -4.69
CA PRO A 10 9.22 -3.80 -3.25
C PRO A 10 10.65 -3.56 -2.81
N ARG A 11 11.62 -3.97 -3.65
CA ARG A 11 13.04 -3.69 -3.42
C ARG A 11 13.32 -2.19 -3.42
N ASP A 12 12.75 -1.47 -4.37
CA ASP A 12 12.98 -0.04 -4.53
C ASP A 12 12.26 0.71 -3.41
N PHE A 13 11.01 0.35 -3.09
CA PHE A 13 10.27 0.86 -1.93
C PHE A 13 11.07 0.74 -0.63
N ASN A 14 11.66 -0.42 -0.35
CA ASN A 14 12.51 -0.60 0.82
C ASN A 14 13.75 0.29 0.76
N SER A 15 14.43 0.37 -0.38
CA SER A 15 15.68 1.11 -0.50
C SER A 15 15.52 2.64 -0.51
N THR A 16 14.44 3.15 -1.08
CA THR A 16 14.23 4.59 -1.30
C THR A 16 13.29 5.24 -0.30
N ILE A 17 12.41 4.46 0.34
CA ILE A 17 11.42 4.99 1.28
C ILE A 17 11.70 4.49 2.69
N LEU A 18 11.68 3.17 2.92
CA LEU A 18 11.77 2.64 4.29
C LEU A 18 13.16 2.73 4.90
N ASN A 19 14.21 2.32 4.19
CA ASN A 19 15.57 2.32 4.72
C ASN A 19 16.06 3.73 5.12
N PRO A 20 15.85 4.79 4.30
CA PRO A 20 16.24 6.14 4.69
C PRO A 20 15.46 6.68 5.90
N LEU A 21 14.21 6.22 6.09
CA LEU A 21 13.35 6.66 7.17
C LEU A 21 13.39 5.74 8.39
N ARG A 22 14.07 4.59 8.32
CA ARG A 22 14.00 3.51 9.33
C ARG A 22 14.29 3.99 10.75
N ALA A 23 15.32 4.82 10.91
CA ALA A 23 15.69 5.40 12.20
C ALA A 23 14.67 6.43 12.74
N GLN A 24 13.92 7.08 11.86
CA GLN A 24 12.84 7.99 12.25
C GLN A 24 11.56 7.21 12.54
N LEU A 25 11.26 6.19 11.74
CA LEU A 25 10.12 5.29 11.95
C LEU A 25 10.24 4.57 13.29
N SER A 26 11.43 4.11 13.67
CA SER A 26 11.66 3.46 14.97
C SER A 26 11.39 4.35 16.20
N MET A 27 11.21 5.67 16.01
CA MET A 27 10.83 6.58 17.11
C MET A 27 9.33 6.54 17.40
N PHE A 28 8.51 6.10 16.44
CA PHE A 28 7.05 6.13 16.52
C PHE A 28 6.40 4.76 16.31
N TRP A 29 7.07 3.88 15.58
CA TRP A 29 6.58 2.59 15.14
C TRP A 29 7.46 1.47 15.65
N SER A 30 6.85 0.32 15.92
CA SER A 30 7.57 -0.90 16.22
C SER A 30 8.23 -1.46 14.96
N GLU A 31 9.14 -2.41 15.16
CA GLU A 31 9.69 -3.19 14.04
C GLU A 31 8.59 -3.98 13.33
N GLU A 32 7.62 -4.51 14.09
CA GLU A 32 6.45 -5.22 13.55
C GLU A 32 5.60 -4.33 12.64
N ASP A 33 5.36 -3.06 13.02
CA ASP A 33 4.65 -2.09 12.19
C ASP A 33 5.39 -1.82 10.88
N THR A 34 6.72 -1.69 10.97
CA THR A 34 7.57 -1.46 9.79
C THR A 34 7.53 -2.67 8.84
N GLU A 35 7.61 -3.88 9.39
CA GLU A 35 7.47 -5.12 8.63
C GLU A 35 6.07 -5.31 8.03
N ALA A 36 5.02 -4.88 8.72
CA ALA A 36 3.66 -4.90 8.22
C ALA A 36 3.54 -4.01 6.97
N ILE A 37 4.12 -2.81 6.97
CA ILE A 37 4.13 -1.95 5.78
C ILE A 37 4.88 -2.59 4.62
N GLU A 38 6.03 -3.23 4.86
CA GLU A 38 6.75 -3.95 3.80
C GLU A 38 5.90 -5.08 3.19
N ARG A 39 5.12 -5.76 4.03
CA ARG A 39 4.22 -6.85 3.61
C ARG A 39 3.05 -6.30 2.81
N ASP A 40 2.38 -5.28 3.32
CA ASP A 40 1.25 -4.62 2.65
C ASP A 40 1.67 -4.07 1.29
N HIS A 41 2.88 -3.52 1.18
CA HIS A 41 3.42 -3.04 -0.09
C HIS A 41 3.64 -4.18 -1.10
N ARG A 42 4.19 -5.32 -0.67
CA ARG A 42 4.35 -6.51 -1.54
C ARG A 42 2.99 -7.03 -2.03
N GLU A 43 2.02 -7.09 -1.13
CA GLU A 43 0.66 -7.54 -1.45
C GLU A 43 -0.03 -6.56 -2.43
N LEU A 44 0.13 -5.26 -2.23
CA LEU A 44 -0.35 -4.23 -3.14
C LEU A 44 0.24 -4.37 -4.55
N CYS A 45 1.55 -4.57 -4.66
CA CYS A 45 2.21 -4.78 -5.96
C CYS A 45 1.72 -6.05 -6.66
N HIS A 46 1.49 -7.11 -5.88
CA HIS A 46 0.95 -8.37 -6.40
C HIS A 46 -0.47 -8.16 -6.93
N ALA A 47 -1.37 -7.57 -6.12
CA ALA A 47 -2.75 -7.28 -6.50
C ALA A 47 -2.83 -6.35 -7.72
N TYR A 48 -1.97 -5.33 -7.81
CA TYR A 48 -1.90 -4.45 -8.98
C TYR A 48 -1.54 -5.22 -10.27
N SER A 49 -0.76 -6.30 -10.15
CA SER A 49 -0.33 -7.11 -11.28
C SER A 49 -1.35 -8.19 -11.69
N THR A 50 -2.13 -8.70 -10.73
CA THR A 50 -3.00 -9.87 -10.93
C THR A 50 -4.49 -9.53 -10.98
N ASP A 51 -4.92 -8.45 -10.32
CA ASP A 51 -6.31 -8.04 -10.20
C ASP A 51 -6.58 -6.79 -11.04
N VAL A 52 -7.37 -6.98 -12.11
CA VAL A 52 -7.76 -5.92 -13.04
C VAL A 52 -8.64 -4.86 -12.36
N ALA A 53 -9.47 -5.24 -11.39
CA ALA A 53 -10.31 -4.30 -10.66
C ALA A 53 -9.46 -3.40 -9.75
N VAL A 54 -8.50 -3.99 -9.02
CA VAL A 54 -7.51 -3.24 -8.22
C VAL A 54 -6.68 -2.29 -9.08
N LYS A 55 -6.17 -2.77 -10.22
CA LYS A 55 -5.41 -1.95 -11.16
C LYS A 55 -6.24 -0.78 -11.69
N THR A 56 -7.49 -1.03 -12.07
CA THR A 56 -8.40 0.00 -12.59
C THR A 56 -8.75 1.03 -11.51
N ALA A 57 -9.01 0.58 -10.28
CA ALA A 57 -9.27 1.45 -9.14
C ALA A 57 -8.09 2.37 -8.85
N LEU A 58 -6.85 1.86 -8.90
CA LEU A 58 -5.63 2.65 -8.69
C LEU A 58 -5.35 3.63 -9.84
N LEU A 59 -5.55 3.23 -11.10
CA LEU A 59 -5.40 4.10 -12.26
C LEU A 59 -6.48 5.18 -12.34
N GLY A 60 -7.65 4.94 -11.77
CA GLY A 60 -8.75 5.90 -11.70
C GLY A 60 -8.54 7.02 -10.68
N GLN A 61 -7.55 6.89 -9.79
CA GLN A 61 -7.22 7.93 -8.83
C GLN A 61 -6.47 9.07 -9.54
N ASN A 62 -6.86 10.31 -9.26
CA ASN A 62 -6.22 11.50 -9.80
C ASN A 62 -5.71 12.44 -8.68
N LYS A 63 -5.15 13.58 -9.06
CA LYS A 63 -4.64 14.61 -8.12
C LYS A 63 -5.68 15.13 -7.11
N ASP A 64 -6.97 14.98 -7.40
CA ASP A 64 -8.07 15.39 -6.52
C ASP A 64 -8.49 14.25 -5.56
N THR A 65 -7.96 13.05 -5.77
CA THR A 65 -8.18 11.90 -4.90
C THR A 65 -7.24 11.99 -3.71
N THR A 66 -7.81 12.24 -2.52
CA THR A 66 -7.03 12.20 -1.28
C THR A 66 -6.52 10.79 -1.01
N PHE A 67 -5.41 10.67 -0.26
CA PHE A 67 -4.84 9.37 0.10
C PHE A 67 -5.90 8.46 0.77
N ASN A 68 -6.64 8.98 1.76
CA ASN A 68 -7.66 8.22 2.47
C ASN A 68 -8.79 7.79 1.54
N SER A 69 -9.29 8.68 0.68
CA SER A 69 -10.36 8.34 -0.27
C SER A 69 -9.93 7.27 -1.28
N GLY A 70 -8.69 7.36 -1.78
CA GLY A 70 -8.13 6.36 -2.68
C GLY A 70 -7.90 5.02 -1.99
N TRP A 71 -7.45 5.04 -0.73
CA TRP A 71 -7.24 3.83 0.07
C TRP A 71 -8.56 3.13 0.42
N ASP A 72 -9.60 3.88 0.78
CA ASP A 72 -10.94 3.33 1.04
C ASP A 72 -11.57 2.69 -0.20
N GLU A 73 -11.38 3.30 -1.37
CA GLU A 73 -11.83 2.73 -2.65
C GLU A 73 -11.12 1.43 -2.97
N LEU A 74 -9.80 1.41 -2.75
CA LEU A 74 -8.98 0.22 -2.93
C LEU A 74 -9.43 -0.91 -1.99
N GLN A 75 -9.68 -0.61 -0.71
CA GLN A 75 -10.20 -1.59 0.24
C GLN A 75 -11.60 -2.09 -0.14
N ARG A 76 -12.48 -1.22 -0.67
CA ARG A 76 -13.82 -1.62 -1.15
C ARG A 76 -13.78 -2.47 -2.41
N THR A 77 -12.76 -2.28 -3.24
CA THR A 77 -12.55 -3.07 -4.45
C THR A 77 -11.92 -4.41 -4.11
N SER A 78 -10.90 -4.41 -3.25
CA SER A 78 -10.30 -5.62 -2.70
C SER A 78 -11.34 -6.46 -1.93
N LYS A 79 -12.09 -5.90 -0.96
CA LYS A 79 -13.10 -6.66 -0.19
C LYS A 79 -14.20 -7.32 -1.03
N ARG A 80 -14.45 -6.87 -2.26
CA ARG A 80 -15.41 -7.51 -3.17
C ARG A 80 -14.90 -8.84 -3.73
N ASP A 81 -13.58 -9.05 -3.77
CA ASP A 81 -12.93 -10.28 -4.26
C ASP A 81 -11.97 -10.93 -3.24
N ALA A 82 -11.73 -10.31 -2.08
CA ALA A 82 -10.56 -10.59 -1.24
C ALA A 82 -10.70 -10.21 0.26
N LYS A 83 -10.74 -11.21 1.16
CA LYS A 83 -10.81 -11.05 2.63
C LYS A 83 -9.42 -10.86 3.27
N TRP A 84 -8.61 -9.84 2.94
CA TRP A 84 -7.21 -9.82 3.43
C TRP A 84 -6.60 -8.49 3.90
N MET A 85 -7.35 -7.50 4.39
CA MET A 85 -6.74 -6.31 5.03
C MET A 85 -7.51 -5.84 6.26
N THR A 86 -7.51 -6.64 7.33
CA THR A 86 -8.06 -6.27 8.65
C THR A 86 -6.98 -6.09 9.73
N GLY A 87 -5.70 -6.06 9.36
CA GLY A 87 -4.60 -6.06 10.33
C GLY A 87 -4.03 -4.70 10.75
N ALA A 88 -4.33 -3.60 10.04
CA ALA A 88 -3.59 -2.34 10.21
C ALA A 88 -4.27 -1.28 11.11
N LEU A 89 -5.29 -1.66 11.90
CA LEU A 89 -5.92 -0.74 12.86
C LEU A 89 -6.17 -1.46 14.19
N HIS A 90 -5.18 -1.41 15.07
CA HIS A 90 -5.37 -1.43 16.53
C HIS A 90 -4.34 -0.49 17.17
#